data_AF-A0A7J9FTG4-F1
#
_entry.id   AF-A0A7J9FTG4-F1
#
_cell.length_a   1.000
_cell.length_b   1.000
_cell.length_c   1.000
_cell.angle_alpha   90.00
_cell.angle_beta   90.00
_cell.angle_gamma   90.00
#
_symmetry.space_group_name_H-M   'P 1'
#
loop_
_entity.id
_entity.type
_entity.pdbx_description
1 polymer ?
#
loop_
_entity_poly.entity_id
_entity_poly.type
_entity_poly.pdbx_seq_one_letter_code
_entity_poly.pdbx_strand_id
1 'polypeptide(L)'
;MAREYGFDYELITYRWPTWLHKQTEKQRIIWAYKILFLDVIFPLSLEKVIFVDADQVVRADMGELYDMDIKGRPLAYTPFCDNNKEMDGYRFWRQGFWRDHLQGKPYHIRFVITFQIVSALYVVDLVKFRETAAGDHLRDLPNYAQHRVPIFSLPQEWLWCESWCGNATKSKAKTIDLCNNPMTKEPKLQGARRIVHEWTDLDFEARKFTAKILGDEMDNPEALASSEKSVNDGSSEDLESKAEL
;
A
#
# COMPACT_ATOMS: atom_id res chain seq x y z
N MET A 1 -1.65 -11.90 18.72
CA MET A 1 -2.28 -11.45 17.47
C MET A 1 -3.24 -12.51 16.93
N ALA A 2 -2.79 -13.54 16.19
CA ALA A 2 -3.68 -14.55 15.58
C ALA A 2 -4.77 -15.12 16.51
N ARG A 3 -4.40 -15.60 17.70
CA ARG A 3 -5.37 -16.13 18.69
C ARG A 3 -6.28 -15.08 19.32
N GLU A 4 -5.82 -13.84 19.45
CA GLU A 4 -6.56 -12.74 20.10
C GLU A 4 -7.64 -12.20 19.15
N TYR A 5 -7.28 -12.01 17.88
CA TYR A 5 -8.16 -11.46 16.86
C TYR A 5 -8.85 -12.55 16.01
N GLY A 6 -8.59 -13.83 16.28
CA GLY A 6 -9.28 -14.96 15.65
C GLY A 6 -8.99 -15.13 14.16
N PHE A 7 -7.73 -15.01 13.73
CA PHE A 7 -7.33 -15.21 12.33
C PHE A 7 -6.20 -16.23 12.17
N ASP A 8 -6.21 -16.92 11.03
CA ASP A 8 -5.13 -17.80 10.60
C ASP A 8 -4.10 -17.02 9.76
N TYR A 9 -2.85 -17.46 9.79
CA TYR A 9 -1.78 -16.86 9.00
C TYR A 9 -0.87 -17.94 8.43
N GLU A 10 -0.31 -17.65 7.25
CA GLU A 10 0.68 -18.50 6.61
C GLU A 10 1.82 -17.63 6.09
N LEU A 11 3.06 -18.09 6.28
CA LEU A 11 4.25 -17.42 5.78
C LEU A 11 4.67 -18.06 4.46
N ILE A 12 4.52 -17.31 3.39
CA ILE A 12 4.90 -17.74 2.04
C ILE A 12 6.22 -17.11 1.64
N THR A 13 7.00 -17.84 0.84
CA THR A 13 8.25 -17.34 0.29
C THR A 13 8.51 -17.95 -1.07
N TYR A 14 9.11 -17.16 -1.97
CA TYR A 14 9.53 -17.61 -3.28
C TYR A 14 10.95 -17.13 -3.53
N ARG A 15 11.80 -18.01 -4.06
CA ARG A 15 13.19 -17.66 -4.34
C ARG A 15 13.28 -16.90 -5.67
N TRP A 16 13.95 -15.76 -5.67
CA TRP A 16 14.22 -14.99 -6.89
C TRP A 16 14.86 -15.87 -7.99
N PRO A 17 14.23 -16.03 -9.17
CA PRO A 17 14.76 -16.87 -10.24
C PRO A 17 16.09 -16.39 -10.79
N THR A 18 16.96 -17.32 -11.20
CA THR A 18 18.31 -16.97 -11.69
C THR A 18 18.31 -16.22 -13.02
N TRP A 19 17.28 -16.41 -13.85
CA TRP A 19 17.14 -15.78 -15.16
C TRP A 19 16.55 -14.36 -15.10
N LEU A 20 15.84 -14.01 -14.01
CA LEU A 20 15.23 -12.70 -13.86
C LEU A 20 16.26 -11.71 -13.29
N HIS A 21 16.36 -10.53 -13.91
CA HIS A 21 17.35 -9.53 -13.53
C HIS A 21 17.22 -9.13 -12.06
N LYS A 22 18.27 -9.40 -11.28
CA LYS A 22 18.27 -9.15 -9.83
C LYS A 22 18.38 -7.66 -9.55
N GLN A 23 17.59 -7.19 -8.58
CA GLN A 23 17.76 -5.86 -8.00
C GLN A 23 18.77 -5.94 -6.85
N THR A 24 19.61 -4.92 -6.72
CA THR A 24 20.59 -4.79 -5.62
C THR A 24 19.99 -4.07 -4.42
N GLU A 25 19.08 -3.13 -4.66
CA GLU A 25 18.42 -2.35 -3.64
C GLU A 25 17.26 -3.12 -3.00
N LYS A 26 17.30 -3.26 -1.66
CA LYS A 26 16.29 -4.02 -0.89
C LYS A 26 14.85 -3.54 -1.17
N GLN A 27 14.66 -2.23 -1.30
CA GLN A 27 13.35 -1.63 -1.54
C GLN A 27 12.76 -2.08 -2.89
N ARG A 28 13.58 -2.08 -3.95
CA ARG A 28 13.16 -2.56 -5.27
C ARG A 28 12.85 -4.06 -5.28
N ILE A 29 13.59 -4.84 -4.49
CA ILE A 29 13.30 -6.27 -4.31
C ILE A 29 11.91 -6.43 -3.69
N ILE A 30 11.60 -5.71 -2.59
CA ILE A 30 10.29 -5.76 -1.92
C ILE A 30 9.17 -5.39 -2.91
N TRP A 31 9.32 -4.30 -3.67
CA TRP A 31 8.33 -3.89 -4.67
C TRP A 31 8.12 -4.92 -5.76
N ALA A 32 9.18 -5.57 -6.22
CA ALA A 32 9.08 -6.63 -7.20
C ALA A 32 8.31 -7.85 -6.64
N TYR A 33 8.55 -8.22 -5.38
CA TYR A 33 7.80 -9.32 -4.74
C TYR A 33 6.30 -9.04 -4.61
N LYS A 34 5.90 -7.77 -4.45
CA LYS A 34 4.49 -7.39 -4.40
C LYS A 34 3.75 -7.70 -5.72
N ILE A 35 4.41 -7.80 -6.88
CA ILE A 35 3.72 -7.89 -8.18
C ILE A 35 4.19 -9.02 -9.10
N LEU A 36 5.50 -9.30 -9.16
CA LEU A 36 6.08 -10.17 -10.19
C LEU A 36 5.85 -11.66 -9.97
N PHE A 37 5.52 -12.07 -8.74
CA PHE A 37 5.46 -13.48 -8.37
C PHE A 37 4.08 -13.91 -7.86
N LEU A 38 3.03 -13.10 -8.09
CA LEU A 38 1.68 -13.38 -7.61
C LEU A 38 1.12 -14.72 -8.13
N ASP A 39 1.51 -15.14 -9.33
CA ASP A 39 1.12 -16.42 -9.93
C ASP A 39 1.74 -17.64 -9.22
N VAL A 40 2.97 -17.50 -8.71
CA VAL A 40 3.81 -18.61 -8.22
C VAL A 40 4.00 -18.65 -6.71
N ILE A 41 3.85 -17.53 -6.00
CA ILE A 41 4.10 -17.44 -4.55
C ILE A 41 2.98 -18.07 -3.72
N PHE A 42 1.75 -18.06 -4.25
CA PHE A 42 0.57 -18.60 -3.57
C PHE A 42 0.24 -20.02 -4.06
N PRO A 43 -0.33 -20.88 -3.19
CA PRO A 43 -0.78 -22.21 -3.59
C PRO A 43 -1.88 -22.16 -4.66
N LEU A 44 -2.02 -23.24 -5.41
CA LEU A 44 -3.03 -23.33 -6.49
C LEU A 44 -4.47 -23.34 -5.97
N SER A 45 -4.68 -23.76 -4.72
CA SER A 45 -5.98 -23.75 -4.05
C SER A 45 -6.49 -22.35 -3.71
N LEU A 46 -5.62 -21.33 -3.72
CA LEU A 46 -6.00 -19.96 -3.43
C LEU A 46 -6.48 -19.27 -4.72
N GLU A 47 -7.72 -18.80 -4.69
CA GLU A 47 -8.39 -18.23 -5.86
C GLU A 47 -8.23 -16.71 -5.98
N LYS A 48 -8.20 -16.00 -4.85
CA LYS A 48 -8.19 -14.54 -4.82
C LYS A 48 -7.41 -14.03 -3.62
N VAL A 49 -6.67 -12.94 -3.82
CA VAL A 49 -5.86 -12.26 -2.79
C VAL A 49 -6.13 -10.76 -2.83
N ILE A 50 -6.15 -10.15 -1.66
CA ILE A 50 -6.16 -8.70 -1.52
C ILE A 50 -4.85 -8.28 -0.88
N PHE A 51 -4.16 -7.33 -1.52
CA PHE A 51 -2.99 -6.70 -0.96
C PHE A 51 -3.38 -5.39 -0.28
N VAL A 52 -2.94 -5.22 0.96
CA VAL A 52 -3.10 -4.02 1.79
C VAL A 52 -1.72 -3.63 2.28
N ASP A 53 -1.30 -2.38 2.07
CA ASP A 53 0.01 -1.94 2.56
C ASP A 53 0.05 -1.79 4.08
N ALA A 54 1.24 -1.88 4.65
CA ALA A 54 1.42 -1.99 6.11
C ALA A 54 1.07 -0.70 6.88
N ASP A 55 1.08 0.44 6.20
CA ASP A 55 0.75 1.75 6.74
C ASP A 55 -0.71 2.17 6.47
N GLN A 56 -1.53 1.26 5.95
CA GLN A 56 -2.95 1.52 5.72
C GLN A 56 -3.80 1.28 6.97
N VAL A 57 -4.83 2.11 7.12
CA VAL A 57 -5.92 1.90 8.09
C VAL A 57 -7.20 1.57 7.33
N VAL A 58 -7.81 0.44 7.67
CA VAL A 58 -9.03 -0.06 7.04
C VAL A 58 -10.23 0.17 7.97
N ARG A 59 -11.27 0.83 7.45
CA ARG A 59 -12.51 1.17 8.19
C ARG A 59 -13.74 0.41 7.68
N ALA A 60 -13.63 -0.27 6.55
CA ALA A 60 -14.71 -1.00 5.91
C ALA A 60 -14.50 -2.51 5.97
N ASP A 61 -15.54 -3.28 5.69
CA ASP A 61 -15.45 -4.73 5.55
C ASP A 61 -14.70 -5.07 4.24
N MET A 62 -13.54 -5.73 4.38
CA MET A 62 -12.73 -6.19 3.25
C MET A 62 -13.42 -7.30 2.45
N GLY A 63 -14.42 -7.97 3.02
CA GLY A 63 -15.30 -8.91 2.33
C GLY A 63 -16.01 -8.26 1.14
N GLU A 64 -16.43 -6.99 1.24
CA GLU A 64 -17.03 -6.26 0.12
C GLU A 64 -16.07 -6.17 -1.09
N LEU A 65 -14.77 -6.03 -0.82
CA LEU A 65 -13.75 -5.96 -1.85
C LEU A 65 -13.43 -7.35 -2.43
N TYR A 66 -13.50 -8.39 -1.60
CA TYR A 66 -13.35 -9.78 -2.03
C TYR A 66 -14.48 -10.21 -2.96
N ASP A 67 -15.73 -9.89 -2.61
CA ASP A 67 -16.93 -10.28 -3.36
C ASP A 67 -17.23 -9.39 -4.58
N MET A 68 -16.49 -8.29 -4.74
CA MET A 68 -16.68 -7.37 -5.85
C MET A 68 -16.45 -8.06 -7.21
N ASP A 69 -17.39 -7.89 -8.13
CA ASP A 69 -17.22 -8.32 -9.52
C ASP A 69 -16.24 -7.39 -10.26
N ILE A 70 -15.02 -7.88 -10.45
CA ILE A 70 -13.95 -7.20 -11.20
C ILE A 70 -14.05 -7.45 -12.72
N LYS A 71 -15.21 -7.92 -13.21
CA LYS A 71 -15.56 -8.10 -14.64
C LYS A 71 -14.60 -9.03 -15.39
N GLY A 72 -14.19 -10.10 -14.72
CA GLY A 72 -13.26 -11.10 -15.26
C GLY A 72 -11.84 -10.58 -15.54
N ARG A 73 -11.45 -9.44 -14.96
CA ARG A 73 -10.08 -8.91 -15.07
C ARG A 73 -9.19 -9.54 -14.00
N PRO A 74 -7.91 -9.85 -14.30
CA PRO A 74 -7.01 -10.50 -13.35
C PRO A 74 -6.59 -9.59 -12.18
N LEU A 75 -6.66 -8.27 -12.35
CA LEU A 75 -6.23 -7.28 -11.38
C LEU A 75 -7.27 -6.18 -11.20
N ALA A 76 -7.42 -5.68 -9.97
CA ALA A 76 -8.19 -4.49 -9.65
C ALA A 76 -7.40 -3.53 -8.79
N TYR A 77 -7.34 -2.26 -9.20
CA TYR A 77 -6.59 -1.21 -8.50
C TYR A 77 -7.45 0.01 -8.26
N THR A 78 -7.19 0.73 -7.17
CA THR A 78 -7.79 2.04 -6.94
C THR A 78 -7.04 3.10 -7.75
N PRO A 79 -7.74 3.94 -8.54
CA PRO A 79 -7.11 5.03 -9.27
C PRO A 79 -6.65 6.14 -8.33
N PHE A 80 -5.75 6.99 -8.83
CA PHE A 80 -5.35 8.20 -8.10
C PHE A 80 -6.52 9.17 -7.92
N CYS A 81 -6.60 9.76 -6.72
CA CYS A 81 -7.46 10.91 -6.45
C CYS A 81 -7.07 12.10 -7.33
N ASP A 82 -8.07 12.81 -7.86
CA ASP A 82 -7.89 14.01 -8.65
C ASP A 82 -8.46 15.29 -7.98
N ASN A 83 -8.95 15.17 -6.75
CA ASN A 83 -9.69 16.23 -6.06
C ASN A 83 -8.83 17.33 -5.41
N ASN A 84 -7.54 17.10 -5.15
CA ASN A 84 -6.66 18.15 -4.60
C ASN A 84 -5.94 18.94 -5.70
N LYS A 85 -6.43 20.15 -6.01
CA LYS A 85 -5.90 21.01 -7.09
C LYS A 85 -4.50 21.55 -6.80
N GLU A 86 -4.13 21.72 -5.53
CA GLU A 86 -2.79 22.22 -5.15
C GLU A 86 -1.67 21.25 -5.61
N MET A 87 -2.02 19.97 -5.75
CA MET A 87 -1.09 18.92 -6.19
C MET A 87 -1.08 18.70 -7.71
N ASP A 88 -1.81 19.48 -8.51
CA ASP A 88 -1.86 19.30 -9.96
C ASP A 88 -0.48 19.38 -10.63
N GLY A 89 0.44 20.19 -10.06
CA GLY A 89 1.83 20.32 -10.55
C GLY A 89 2.66 19.03 -10.40
N TYR A 90 2.31 18.17 -9.45
CA TYR A 90 3.01 16.90 -9.21
C TYR A 90 2.39 15.71 -9.98
N ARG A 91 1.28 15.93 -10.71
CA ARG A 91 0.59 14.89 -11.48
C ARG A 91 1.26 14.66 -12.83
N PHE A 92 2.46 14.08 -12.79
CA PHE A 92 3.28 13.83 -13.98
C PHE A 92 2.56 12.98 -15.04
N TRP A 93 1.60 12.13 -14.65
CA TRP A 93 0.83 11.29 -15.58
C TRP A 93 -0.14 12.07 -16.48
N ARG A 94 -0.45 13.33 -16.16
CA ARG A 94 -1.30 14.20 -16.99
C ARG A 94 -0.53 14.90 -18.11
N GLN A 95 0.80 14.77 -18.17
CA GLN A 95 1.65 15.50 -19.10
C GLN A 95 2.64 14.56 -19.83
N GLY A 96 3.14 15.02 -20.98
CA GLY A 96 4.21 14.35 -21.74
C GLY A 96 3.88 12.90 -22.13
N PHE A 97 4.90 12.04 -22.01
CA PHE A 97 4.85 10.63 -22.43
C PHE A 97 3.66 9.86 -21.83
N TRP A 98 3.36 10.04 -20.54
CA TRP A 98 2.34 9.25 -19.85
C TRP A 98 0.92 9.55 -20.34
N ARG A 99 0.62 10.82 -20.63
CA ARG A 99 -0.68 11.19 -21.20
C ARG A 99 -0.93 10.50 -22.54
N ASP A 100 0.08 10.51 -23.41
CA ASP A 100 -0.01 9.94 -24.74
C ASP A 100 -0.01 8.40 -24.68
N HIS A 101 0.72 7.82 -23.72
CA HIS A 101 0.78 6.38 -23.48
C HIS A 101 -0.51 5.78 -22.88
N LEU A 102 -1.17 6.51 -21.96
CA LEU A 102 -2.39 6.04 -21.28
C LEU A 102 -3.63 6.05 -22.19
N GLN A 103 -3.64 6.85 -23.26
CA GLN A 103 -4.73 6.92 -24.25
C GLN A 103 -6.13 7.08 -23.60
N GLY A 104 -6.22 7.91 -22.55
CA GLY A 104 -7.48 8.17 -21.83
C GLY A 104 -7.83 7.14 -20.74
N LYS A 105 -7.01 6.10 -20.52
CA LYS A 105 -7.16 5.21 -19.35
C LYS A 105 -6.74 5.93 -18.06
N PRO A 106 -7.38 5.63 -16.92
CA PRO A 106 -6.93 6.14 -15.63
C PRO A 106 -5.49 5.70 -15.32
N TYR A 107 -4.77 6.55 -14.59
CA TYR A 107 -3.50 6.17 -13.98
C TYR A 107 -3.80 5.46 -12.67
N HIS A 108 -3.69 4.14 -12.68
CA HIS A 108 -3.73 3.31 -11.49
C HIS A 108 -2.39 3.40 -10.77
N ILE A 109 -2.43 3.29 -9.45
CA ILE A 109 -1.30 3.46 -8.56
C ILE A 109 -0.20 2.41 -8.88
N ARG A 110 0.71 2.89 -9.75
CA ARG A 110 1.90 2.33 -10.42
C ARG A 110 1.69 1.20 -11.44
N PHE A 111 1.97 1.54 -12.71
CA PHE A 111 2.51 0.65 -13.74
C PHE A 111 3.90 1.14 -14.22
N VAL A 112 4.65 1.81 -13.33
CA VAL A 112 5.97 2.38 -13.64
C VAL A 112 6.96 1.81 -12.64
N ILE A 113 7.73 0.79 -13.01
CA ILE A 113 8.76 0.23 -12.12
C ILE A 113 9.85 1.28 -11.76
N THR A 114 9.88 2.43 -12.43
CA THR A 114 10.98 3.39 -12.31
C THR A 114 10.79 4.60 -11.42
N PHE A 115 9.59 5.03 -11.00
CA PHE A 115 9.50 6.16 -10.04
C PHE A 115 8.42 5.99 -8.96
N GLN A 116 8.87 5.99 -7.70
CA GLN A 116 8.14 5.82 -6.45
C GLN A 116 6.66 6.25 -6.58
N ILE A 117 5.70 5.33 -6.41
CA ILE A 117 4.39 5.54 -5.76
C ILE A 117 3.76 4.14 -5.55
N VAL A 118 3.29 3.96 -4.32
CA VAL A 118 2.91 2.75 -3.57
C VAL A 118 1.57 2.18 -4.03
N SER A 119 1.53 0.97 -4.64
CA SER A 119 0.28 0.22 -4.87
C SER A 119 -0.36 -0.18 -3.54
N ALA A 120 -1.02 0.79 -2.91
CA ALA A 120 -1.39 0.68 -1.50
C ALA A 120 -2.51 -0.35 -1.26
N LEU A 121 -3.42 -0.49 -2.23
CA LEU A 121 -4.52 -1.46 -2.19
C LEU A 121 -4.79 -2.01 -3.59
N TYR A 122 -4.82 -3.35 -3.74
CA TYR A 122 -5.27 -4.00 -4.97
C TYR A 122 -5.80 -5.42 -4.72
N VAL A 123 -6.64 -5.90 -5.65
CA VAL A 123 -7.19 -7.25 -5.67
C VAL A 123 -6.60 -8.02 -6.83
N VAL A 124 -6.28 -9.28 -6.60
CA VAL A 124 -5.77 -10.22 -7.59
C VAL A 124 -6.70 -11.42 -7.64
N ASP A 125 -7.31 -11.65 -8.79
CA ASP A 125 -7.96 -12.93 -9.09
C ASP A 125 -6.88 -13.88 -9.62
N LEU A 126 -6.39 -14.76 -8.76
CA LEU A 126 -5.28 -15.67 -9.06
C LEU A 126 -5.65 -16.67 -10.15
N VAL A 127 -6.92 -17.07 -10.24
CA VAL A 127 -7.39 -17.98 -11.30
C VAL A 127 -7.23 -17.29 -12.65
N LYS A 128 -7.82 -16.10 -12.81
CA LYS A 128 -7.70 -15.32 -14.06
C LYS A 128 -6.27 -14.87 -14.33
N PHE A 129 -5.51 -14.50 -13.30
CA PHE A 129 -4.12 -14.07 -13.42
C PHE A 129 -3.22 -15.16 -13.99
N ARG A 130 -3.41 -16.42 -13.53
CA ARG A 130 -2.69 -17.60 -14.06
C ARG A 130 -3.20 -17.99 -15.44
N GLU A 131 -4.51 -18.01 -15.67
CA GLU A 131 -5.11 -18.35 -16.99
C GLU A 131 -4.64 -17.42 -18.11
N THR A 132 -4.49 -16.13 -17.81
CA THR A 132 -4.07 -15.09 -18.77
C THR A 132 -2.55 -14.93 -18.88
N ALA A 133 -1.77 -15.72 -18.13
CA ALA A 133 -0.32 -15.57 -18.01
C ALA A 133 0.12 -14.12 -17.70
N ALA A 134 -0.68 -13.40 -16.89
CA ALA A 134 -0.43 -11.99 -16.58
C ALA A 134 0.92 -11.78 -15.87
N GLY A 135 1.37 -12.75 -15.06
CA GLY A 135 2.68 -12.74 -14.42
C GLY A 135 3.83 -12.67 -15.42
N ASP A 136 3.78 -13.43 -16.52
CA ASP A 136 4.82 -13.41 -17.56
C ASP A 136 4.89 -12.04 -18.25
N HIS A 137 3.72 -11.48 -18.59
CA HIS A 137 3.65 -10.15 -19.18
C HIS A 137 4.19 -9.04 -18.27
N LEU A 138 3.96 -9.17 -16.96
CA LEU A 138 4.49 -8.23 -15.96
C LEU A 138 6.01 -8.33 -15.82
N ARG A 139 6.58 -9.53 -15.94
CA ARG A 139 8.03 -9.76 -15.87
C ARG A 139 8.76 -9.25 -17.12
N ASP A 140 8.12 -9.34 -18.29
CA ASP A 140 8.72 -8.92 -19.56
C ASP A 140 8.69 -7.40 -19.78
N LEU A 141 7.52 -6.76 -19.57
CA LEU A 141 7.30 -5.35 -19.93
C LEU A 141 6.48 -4.59 -18.87
N PRO A 142 7.02 -4.40 -17.66
CA PRO A 142 6.29 -3.79 -16.56
C PRO A 142 5.84 -2.35 -16.78
N ASN A 143 6.41 -1.62 -17.73
CA ASN A 143 5.99 -0.24 -18.02
C ASN A 143 4.86 -0.15 -19.06
N TYR A 144 4.55 -1.25 -19.75
CA TYR A 144 3.61 -1.30 -20.88
C TYR A 144 2.49 -2.33 -20.69
N ALA A 145 2.60 -3.19 -19.67
CA ALA A 145 1.67 -4.29 -19.49
C ALA A 145 0.24 -3.85 -19.14
N GLN A 146 -0.08 -2.59 -18.81
CA GLN A 146 -1.48 -2.14 -18.68
C GLN A 146 -2.30 -2.32 -19.98
N HIS A 147 -1.66 -2.36 -21.14
CA HIS A 147 -2.34 -2.64 -22.41
C HIS A 147 -2.56 -4.13 -22.66
N ARG A 148 -1.79 -5.00 -22.00
CA ARG A 148 -1.85 -6.47 -22.16
C ARG A 148 -2.59 -7.16 -21.01
N VAL A 149 -2.45 -6.62 -19.81
CA VAL A 149 -3.04 -7.08 -18.56
C VAL A 149 -4.18 -6.13 -18.22
N PRO A 150 -5.44 -6.53 -18.43
CA PRO A 150 -6.57 -5.65 -18.18
C PRO A 150 -6.72 -5.41 -16.67
N ILE A 151 -6.93 -4.14 -16.29
CA ILE A 151 -7.07 -3.71 -14.90
C ILE A 151 -8.49 -3.20 -14.66
N PHE A 152 -9.13 -3.67 -13.60
CA PHE A 152 -10.37 -3.11 -13.09
C PHE A 152 -10.10 -1.88 -12.23
N SER A 153 -10.84 -0.80 -12.46
CA SER A 153 -10.74 0.41 -11.63
C SER A 153 -11.69 0.27 -10.45
N LEU A 154 -11.14 0.19 -9.24
CA LEU A 154 -11.93 0.19 -8.01
C LEU A 154 -12.56 1.56 -7.76
N PRO A 155 -13.70 1.62 -7.05
CA PRO A 155 -14.29 2.88 -6.61
C PRO A 155 -13.32 3.72 -5.76
N GLN A 156 -13.33 5.05 -5.94
CA GLN A 156 -12.39 5.96 -5.27
C GLN A 156 -12.49 5.93 -3.74
N GLU A 157 -13.65 5.57 -3.19
CA GLU A 157 -13.86 5.38 -1.75
C GLU A 157 -12.90 4.35 -1.12
N TRP A 158 -12.39 3.41 -1.90
CA TRP A 158 -11.49 2.37 -1.40
C TRP A 158 -10.09 2.86 -1.06
N LEU A 159 -9.69 4.07 -1.47
CA LEU A 159 -8.38 4.60 -1.11
C LEU A 159 -8.43 6.11 -0.95
N TRP A 160 -8.03 6.57 0.23
CA TRP A 160 -7.86 7.97 0.55
C TRP A 160 -6.44 8.24 1.05
N CYS A 161 -5.86 9.35 0.63
CA CYS A 161 -4.55 9.82 1.07
C CYS A 161 -4.61 11.34 1.15
N GLU A 162 -4.07 11.93 2.22
CA GLU A 162 -4.18 13.37 2.48
C GLU A 162 -3.55 14.23 1.39
N SER A 163 -2.40 13.79 0.85
CA SER A 163 -1.69 14.55 -0.18
C SER A 163 -2.55 14.69 -1.44
N TRP A 164 -3.18 13.62 -1.92
CA TRP A 164 -3.84 13.59 -3.23
C TRP A 164 -5.35 13.78 -3.17
N CYS A 165 -6.00 13.38 -2.08
CA CYS A 165 -7.44 13.39 -1.90
C CYS A 165 -7.86 14.59 -1.04
N GLY A 166 -8.97 15.24 -1.40
CA GLY A 166 -9.49 16.35 -0.60
C GLY A 166 -10.07 15.90 0.74
N ASN A 167 -10.01 16.76 1.77
CA ASN A 167 -10.57 16.48 3.09
C ASN A 167 -12.07 16.16 3.07
N ALA A 168 -12.82 16.72 2.11
CA ALA A 168 -14.25 16.45 1.95
C ALA A 168 -14.59 14.98 1.65
N THR A 169 -13.65 14.20 1.07
CA THR A 169 -13.89 12.79 0.76
C THR A 169 -13.45 11.83 1.86
N LYS A 170 -12.77 12.33 2.91
CA LYS A 170 -12.21 11.53 4.01
C LYS A 170 -13.29 10.77 4.80
N SER A 171 -14.47 11.37 5.00
CA SER A 171 -15.57 10.74 5.73
C SER A 171 -16.19 9.55 4.99
N LYS A 172 -16.00 9.46 3.67
CA LYS A 172 -16.47 8.36 2.82
C LYS A 172 -15.37 7.33 2.53
N ALA A 173 -14.16 7.54 3.06
CA ALA A 173 -13.02 6.67 2.80
C ALA A 173 -13.16 5.34 3.56
N LYS A 174 -13.05 4.24 2.81
CA LYS A 174 -13.03 2.87 3.32
C LYS A 174 -11.64 2.46 3.81
N THR A 175 -10.59 2.92 3.13
CA THR A 175 -9.21 2.77 3.60
C THR A 175 -8.46 4.11 3.50
N ILE A 176 -7.51 4.30 4.41
CA ILE A 176 -6.65 5.48 4.47
C ILE A 176 -5.20 5.03 4.35
N ASP A 177 -4.51 5.55 3.35
CA ASP A 177 -3.09 5.35 3.09
C ASP A 177 -2.29 6.56 3.61
N LEU A 178 -1.25 6.28 4.40
CA LEU A 178 -0.32 7.29 4.93
C LEU A 178 0.75 7.63 3.89
N CYS A 179 0.28 8.16 2.77
CA CYS A 179 1.10 8.54 1.65
C CYS A 179 2.11 9.65 2.01
N ASN A 180 3.31 9.56 1.42
CA ASN A 180 4.31 10.61 1.56
C ASN A 180 3.87 11.90 0.86
N ASN A 181 4.10 13.03 1.53
CA ASN A 181 3.80 14.34 0.98
C ASN A 181 5.04 14.90 0.25
N PRO A 182 4.95 15.25 -1.06
CA PRO A 182 6.07 15.82 -1.81
C PRO A 182 6.45 17.24 -1.36
N MET A 183 5.56 17.96 -0.67
CA MET A 183 5.79 19.32 -0.19
C MET A 183 6.33 19.37 1.25
N THR A 184 5.97 18.40 2.09
CA THR A 184 6.33 18.39 3.53
C THR A 184 6.91 17.05 3.95
N LYS A 185 8.05 17.06 4.65
CA LYS A 185 8.68 15.86 5.19
C LYS A 185 8.21 15.55 6.61
N GLU A 186 6.92 15.36 6.78
CA GLU A 186 6.36 14.89 8.05
C GLU A 186 6.61 13.38 8.21
N PRO A 187 7.13 12.90 9.36
CA PRO A 187 7.27 11.47 9.62
C PRO A 187 5.91 10.75 9.67
N LYS A 188 5.85 9.49 9.20
CA LYS A 188 4.61 8.72 9.13
C LYS A 188 3.89 8.56 10.48
N LEU A 189 4.61 8.41 11.58
CA LEU A 189 4.02 8.30 12.92
C LEU A 189 3.28 9.59 13.34
N GLN A 190 3.84 10.75 13.01
CA GLN A 190 3.20 12.03 13.30
C GLN A 190 1.97 12.23 12.40
N GLY A 191 2.10 11.89 11.11
CA GLY A 191 0.99 11.88 10.17
C GLY A 191 -0.14 10.96 10.60
N ALA A 192 0.17 9.75 11.09
CA ALA A 192 -0.83 8.78 11.55
C ALA A 192 -1.71 9.34 12.68
N ARG A 193 -1.09 9.90 13.73
CA ARG A 193 -1.80 10.50 14.89
C ARG A 193 -2.67 11.70 14.48
N ARG A 194 -2.24 12.47 13.48
CA ARG A 194 -2.95 13.68 13.01
C ARG A 194 -4.08 13.34 12.04
N ILE A 195 -3.85 12.39 11.14
CA ILE A 195 -4.76 12.05 10.04
C ILE A 195 -5.84 11.07 10.53
N VAL A 196 -5.49 10.07 11.32
CA VAL A 196 -6.41 9.00 11.72
C VAL A 196 -6.66 9.09 13.22
N HIS A 197 -7.89 9.49 13.61
CA HIS A 197 -8.24 9.70 15.01
C HIS A 197 -8.15 8.40 15.82
N GLU A 198 -8.58 7.28 15.25
CA GLU A 198 -8.58 5.96 15.89
C GLU A 198 -7.18 5.32 15.98
N TRP A 199 -6.16 5.90 15.34
CA TRP A 199 -4.83 5.28 15.30
C TRP A 199 -4.20 5.18 16.69
N THR A 200 -4.42 6.18 17.55
CA THR A 200 -3.89 6.15 18.93
C THR A 200 -4.49 5.02 19.76
N ASP A 201 -5.77 4.71 19.54
CA ASP A 201 -6.45 3.62 20.25
C ASP A 201 -5.95 2.26 19.76
N LEU A 202 -5.74 2.11 18.45
CA LEU A 202 -5.16 0.90 17.84
C LEU A 202 -3.71 0.67 18.28
N ASP A 203 -2.88 1.72 18.31
CA ASP A 203 -1.49 1.65 18.81
C ASP A 203 -1.47 1.27 20.29
N PHE A 204 -2.37 1.84 21.10
CA PHE A 204 -2.50 1.49 22.51
C PHE A 204 -2.91 0.03 22.72
N GLU A 205 -3.88 -0.48 21.95
CA GLU A 205 -4.29 -1.89 22.00
C GLU A 205 -3.14 -2.84 21.64
N ALA A 206 -2.40 -2.54 20.58
CA ALA A 206 -1.25 -3.33 20.14
C ALA A 206 -0.11 -3.34 21.18
N ARG A 207 0.19 -2.18 21.78
CA ARG A 207 1.18 -2.07 22.86
C ARG A 207 0.76 -2.84 24.10
N LYS A 208 -0.51 -2.72 24.49
CA LYS A 208 -1.09 -3.47 25.62
C LYS A 208 -1.01 -4.97 25.42
N PHE A 209 -1.34 -5.44 24.21
CA PHE A 209 -1.17 -6.84 23.86
C PHE A 209 0.30 -7.28 23.94
N THR A 210 1.22 -6.46 23.41
CA THR A 210 2.66 -6.77 23.41
C THR A 210 3.22 -6.85 24.83
N ALA A 211 2.90 -5.88 25.69
CA ALA A 211 3.32 -5.86 27.09
C ALA A 211 2.79 -7.07 27.88
N LYS A 212 1.51 -7.44 27.67
CA LYS A 212 0.89 -8.64 28.26
C LYS A 212 1.64 -9.92 27.90
N ILE A 213 2.21 -10.02 26.70
CA ILE A 213 2.97 -11.19 26.24
C ILE A 213 4.41 -11.17 26.76
N LEU A 214 5.04 -10.00 26.84
CA LEU A 214 6.42 -9.85 27.33
C LEU A 214 6.52 -9.93 28.86
N GLY A 215 5.41 -9.78 29.58
CA GLY A 215 5.38 -9.79 31.05
C GLY A 215 5.76 -8.44 31.67
N ASP A 216 5.76 -7.38 30.87
CA ASP A 216 6.04 -6.01 31.33
C ASP A 216 4.74 -5.37 31.83
N GLU A 217 4.76 -4.79 33.03
CA GLU A 217 3.66 -3.93 33.51
C GLU A 217 3.71 -2.61 32.75
N MET A 218 2.62 -2.25 32.05
CA MET A 218 2.53 -0.94 31.39
C MET A 218 2.31 0.15 32.43
N ASP A 219 3.28 1.06 32.55
CA ASP A 219 3.08 2.34 33.22
C ASP A 219 2.00 3.18 32.50
N ASN A 220 1.22 3.87 33.33
CA ASN A 220 0.00 4.64 33.02
C ASN A 220 0.12 5.55 31.76
N PRO A 221 -0.90 5.62 30.87
CA PRO A 221 -0.86 6.40 29.62
C PRO A 221 -0.64 7.91 29.75
N GLU A 222 -0.77 8.50 30.94
CA GLU A 222 -0.51 9.94 31.16
C GLU A 222 0.99 10.30 31.32
N ALA A 223 1.88 9.32 31.53
CA ALA A 223 3.29 9.62 31.78
C ALA A 223 4.09 9.98 30.51
N LEU A 224 3.70 9.47 29.34
CA LEU A 224 4.44 9.61 28.08
C LEU A 224 4.35 11.00 27.43
N ALA A 225 3.36 11.82 27.80
CA ALA A 225 3.29 13.21 27.35
C ALA A 225 4.33 14.12 28.03
N SER A 226 4.93 13.66 29.13
CA SER A 226 5.89 14.44 29.94
C SER A 226 7.35 14.03 29.73
N SER A 227 7.61 12.80 29.28
CA SER A 227 8.95 12.25 29.11
C SER A 227 9.63 12.58 27.77
N GLU A 228 8.90 13.11 26.77
CA GLU A 228 9.50 13.53 25.48
C GLU A 228 10.19 14.91 25.55
N LYS A 229 10.12 15.64 26.68
CA LYS A 229 10.80 16.94 26.83
C LYS A 229 12.29 16.86 27.18
N SER A 230 12.84 15.69 27.50
CA SER A 230 14.23 15.56 27.99
C SER A 230 15.18 14.74 27.11
N VAL A 231 14.76 14.28 25.93
CA VAL A 231 15.65 13.57 24.98
C VAL A 231 15.73 14.37 23.68
N ASN A 232 16.36 15.53 23.76
CA ASN A 232 16.70 16.34 22.59
C ASN A 232 18.22 16.55 22.56
N ASP A 233 18.98 15.46 22.44
CA ASP A 233 20.33 15.49 21.87
C ASP A 233 20.73 14.07 21.44
N GLY A 234 20.96 13.88 20.14
CA GLY A 234 21.29 12.56 19.57
C GLY A 234 20.68 12.36 18.19
N SER A 235 21.28 12.98 17.18
CA SER A 235 20.96 12.76 15.77
C SER A 235 21.17 11.30 15.36
N SER A 236 20.08 10.53 15.26
CA SER A 236 20.01 9.39 14.35
C SER A 236 18.99 9.71 13.27
N GLU A 237 19.45 10.22 12.14
CA GLU A 237 18.62 10.35 10.94
C GLU A 237 18.05 8.96 10.59
N ASP A 238 16.73 8.81 10.60
CA ASP A 238 16.03 7.64 10.09
C ASP A 238 16.46 7.40 8.63
N LEU A 239 17.30 6.40 8.41
CA LEU A 239 17.80 5.99 7.09
C LEU A 239 16.67 5.53 6.16
N GLU A 240 15.48 5.26 6.70
CA GLU A 240 14.27 4.94 5.93
C GLU A 240 13.73 6.17 5.17
N SER A 241 13.93 7.38 5.69
CA SER A 241 13.44 8.62 5.06
C SER A 241 14.26 9.09 3.85
N LYS A 242 15.53 8.67 3.74
CA LYS A 242 16.42 9.04 2.61
C LYS A 242 16.27 8.10 1.41
N ALA A 243 15.69 6.92 1.61
CA ALA A 243 15.44 5.95 0.55
C ALA A 243 14.07 6.14 -0.13
N GLU A 244 13.30 7.17 0.26
CA GLU A 244 11.98 7.47 -0.29
C GLU A 244 11.88 8.74 -1.14
N LEU A 245 13.01 9.28 -1.61
CA LEU A 245 13.11 10.45 -2.48
C LEU A 245 13.64 10.11 -3.89
#